data_AF-A0A7L9BSW8-F1
#
_entry.id   AF-A0A7L9BSW8-F1
#
_cell.length_a   1.000
_cell.length_b   1.000
_cell.length_c   1.000
_cell.angle_alpha   90.00
_cell.angle_beta   90.00
_cell.angle_gamma   90.00
#
_symmetry.space_group_name_H-M   'P 1'
#
loop_
_entity.id
_entity.type
_entity.pdbx_description
1 polymer ?
#
loop_
_entity_poly.entity_id
_entity_poly.type
_entity_poly.pdbx_seq_one_letter_code
_entity_poly.pdbx_strand_id
1 'polypeptide(L)'
;MSDGSSGAGTVEVGGWDGVGQRGGVGRDRHEAVWCAVGVPRSRFHTHPPLESPRVRADPRPRVLFLCTGNSCRSQMAEGWARAIQSAAFEAYSAGTDPKGLNPLAVRAMAEVGIDISGHTSKRPEDIGLEFDLVVTVCDAASESCPAFPSATRVIHAAFDDPPRLAGDAATPDEAMFHYRRVRDEIRRLIETLPAAWSGCR
;
A
#
# COMPACT_ATOMS: atom_id res chain seq x y z
N MET A 1 25.60 -17.93 -52.68
CA MET A 1 25.36 -18.95 -51.64
C MET A 1 24.37 -18.30 -50.69
N SER A 2 23.10 -18.22 -51.09
CA SER A 2 22.08 -19.27 -50.89
C SER A 2 21.55 -19.19 -49.45
N ASP A 3 20.44 -18.49 -49.20
CA ASP A 3 19.03 -18.85 -49.49
C ASP A 3 18.42 -19.76 -48.41
N GLY A 4 17.24 -19.37 -47.92
CA GLY A 4 16.51 -19.97 -46.78
C GLY A 4 15.80 -18.86 -45.98
N SER A 5 14.52 -18.51 -46.19
CA SER A 5 13.31 -19.33 -46.41
C SER A 5 13.15 -20.43 -45.34
N SER A 6 11.99 -20.68 -44.73
CA SER A 6 10.67 -20.01 -44.69
C SER A 6 9.89 -20.63 -43.51
N GLY A 7 8.87 -19.96 -42.95
CA GLY A 7 8.18 -20.55 -41.79
C GLY A 7 6.97 -19.78 -41.24
N ALA A 8 6.01 -19.42 -42.09
CA ALA A 8 4.70 -18.96 -41.61
C ALA A 8 3.83 -20.17 -41.22
N GLY A 9 3.26 -20.15 -40.02
CA GLY A 9 2.32 -21.16 -39.53
C GLY A 9 0.98 -20.55 -39.14
N THR A 10 -0.04 -20.73 -39.98
CA THR A 10 -1.42 -20.30 -39.75
C THR A 10 -2.35 -21.51 -39.63
N VAL A 11 -2.74 -21.87 -38.39
CA VAL A 11 -3.71 -22.90 -37.99
C VAL A 11 -4.21 -22.50 -36.58
N GLU A 12 -5.50 -22.43 -36.22
CA GLU A 12 -6.76 -22.52 -36.98
C GLU A 12 -7.88 -21.73 -36.24
N VAL A 13 -9.12 -21.73 -36.75
CA VAL A 13 -10.32 -21.23 -36.05
C VAL A 13 -11.13 -22.39 -35.46
N GLY A 14 -11.66 -22.23 -34.24
CA GLY A 14 -12.48 -23.24 -33.56
C GLY A 14 -13.58 -22.62 -32.71
N GLY A 15 -14.71 -22.27 -33.33
CA GLY A 15 -15.91 -21.86 -32.62
C GLY A 15 -16.69 -23.06 -32.06
N TRP A 16 -17.30 -22.89 -30.90
CA TRP A 16 -18.24 -23.87 -30.32
C TRP A 16 -19.50 -23.14 -29.83
N ASP A 17 -20.57 -23.24 -30.62
CA ASP A 17 -21.93 -22.92 -30.20
C ASP A 17 -22.42 -23.96 -29.16
N GLY A 18 -23.13 -23.50 -28.12
CA GLY A 18 -23.56 -24.34 -27.01
C GLY A 18 -24.87 -23.89 -26.37
N VAL A 19 -26.00 -24.23 -27.00
CA VAL A 19 -27.37 -23.91 -26.53
C VAL A 19 -27.87 -24.92 -25.47
N GLY A 20 -28.53 -24.43 -24.41
CA GLY A 20 -29.41 -25.25 -23.53
C GLY A 20 -29.70 -24.57 -22.19
N GLN A 21 -30.84 -23.90 -21.93
CA GLN A 21 -32.25 -24.33 -21.84
C GLN A 21 -32.70 -25.02 -20.53
N ARG A 22 -33.61 -24.32 -19.83
CA ARG A 22 -34.81 -24.77 -19.06
C ARG A 22 -34.68 -25.32 -17.62
N GLY A 23 -35.72 -25.01 -16.84
CA GLY A 23 -36.10 -25.59 -15.53
C GLY A 23 -35.78 -24.69 -14.34
N GLY A 24 -36.71 -24.24 -13.49
CA GLY A 24 -38.16 -24.45 -13.40
C GLY A 24 -38.57 -25.36 -12.23
N VAL A 25 -39.55 -24.90 -11.42
CA VAL A 25 -40.06 -25.54 -10.17
C VAL A 25 -39.10 -25.38 -8.98
N GLY A 26 -39.51 -25.05 -7.74
CA GLY A 26 -40.82 -24.60 -7.23
C GLY A 26 -41.02 -25.02 -5.76
N ARG A 27 -41.76 -24.23 -4.95
CA ARG A 27 -42.10 -24.46 -3.51
C ARG A 27 -40.85 -24.59 -2.59
N ASP A 28 -40.85 -24.12 -1.34
CA ASP A 28 -41.85 -24.38 -0.31
C ASP A 28 -42.32 -23.18 0.51
N ARG A 29 -43.54 -23.33 1.03
CA ARG A 29 -44.14 -22.44 2.03
C ARG A 29 -43.77 -22.96 3.42
N HIS A 30 -43.03 -22.17 4.19
CA HIS A 30 -43.00 -22.34 5.63
C HIS A 30 -43.90 -21.30 6.28
N GLU A 31 -45.15 -21.69 6.51
CA GLU A 31 -46.06 -20.97 7.42
C GLU A 31 -45.52 -21.13 8.85
N ALA A 32 -44.87 -20.07 9.35
CA ALA A 32 -44.44 -20.00 10.73
C ALA A 32 -45.66 -19.78 11.64
N VAL A 33 -46.04 -20.81 12.38
CA VAL A 33 -47.11 -20.75 13.40
C VAL A 33 -46.63 -19.89 14.57
N TRP A 34 -47.16 -18.67 14.69
CA TRP A 34 -46.91 -17.82 15.85
C TRP A 34 -47.80 -18.23 17.03
N CYS A 35 -47.27 -19.07 17.92
CA CYS A 35 -47.91 -19.37 19.19
C CYS A 35 -47.45 -18.35 20.25
N ALA A 36 -48.38 -17.59 20.82
CA ALA A 36 -48.08 -16.54 21.78
C ALA A 36 -47.85 -17.10 23.19
N VAL A 37 -46.71 -16.75 23.80
CA VAL A 37 -46.51 -16.84 25.25
C VAL A 37 -45.74 -15.60 25.72
N GLY A 38 -46.37 -14.80 26.56
CA GLY A 38 -45.77 -13.59 27.11
C GLY A 38 -44.81 -13.91 28.24
N VAL A 39 -43.58 -13.38 28.15
CA VAL A 39 -42.62 -13.34 29.25
C VAL A 39 -42.19 -11.88 29.45
N PRO A 40 -42.44 -11.25 30.62
CA PRO A 40 -42.01 -9.90 30.88
C PRO A 40 -40.60 -9.86 31.48
N ARG A 41 -39.95 -8.69 31.36
CA ARG A 41 -38.69 -8.27 32.01
C ARG A 41 -37.40 -8.93 31.48
N SER A 42 -36.64 -8.16 30.70
CA SER A 42 -35.49 -7.43 31.26
C SER A 42 -34.93 -6.43 30.25
N ARG A 43 -34.18 -5.43 30.74
CA ARG A 43 -33.39 -4.54 29.89
C ARG A 43 -32.22 -5.33 29.30
N PHE A 44 -32.45 -6.00 28.17
CA PHE A 44 -31.36 -6.31 27.26
C PHE A 44 -30.71 -4.99 26.90
N HIS A 45 -29.50 -4.79 27.41
CA HIS A 45 -28.65 -3.71 26.95
C HIS A 45 -28.42 -4.01 25.48
N THR A 46 -28.86 -3.11 24.61
CA THR A 46 -28.47 -3.14 23.21
C THR A 46 -26.98 -2.89 23.18
N HIS A 47 -26.19 -3.96 23.22
CA HIS A 47 -24.81 -3.89 22.76
C HIS A 47 -24.87 -3.29 21.36
N PRO A 48 -24.12 -2.20 21.08
CA PRO A 48 -24.01 -1.73 19.71
C PRO A 48 -23.54 -2.91 18.86
N PRO A 49 -24.07 -3.10 17.63
CA PRO A 49 -23.64 -4.18 16.78
C PRO A 49 -22.12 -4.10 16.63
N LEU A 50 -21.42 -5.21 16.90
CA LEU A 50 -19.99 -5.34 16.69
C LEU A 50 -19.70 -4.86 15.26
N GLU A 51 -18.85 -3.85 15.12
CA GLU A 51 -18.64 -3.15 13.85
C GLU A 51 -18.38 -4.16 12.73
N SER A 52 -19.18 -4.08 11.68
CA SER A 52 -18.98 -4.88 10.48
C SER A 52 -17.56 -4.66 9.95
N PRO A 53 -16.90 -5.69 9.38
CA PRO A 53 -15.60 -5.49 8.76
C PRO A 53 -15.72 -4.35 7.74
N ARG A 54 -14.95 -3.26 7.93
CA ARG A 54 -15.02 -2.09 7.05
C ARG A 54 -14.62 -2.53 5.64
N VAL A 55 -15.61 -2.77 4.78
CA VAL A 55 -15.40 -3.18 3.40
C VAL A 55 -14.74 -2.01 2.66
N ARG A 56 -13.41 -2.05 2.57
CA ARG A 56 -12.62 -1.09 1.80
C ARG A 56 -13.06 -1.18 0.33
N ALA A 57 -13.20 -0.03 -0.34
CA ALA A 57 -13.57 0.02 -1.76
C ALA A 57 -12.51 -0.61 -2.68
N ASP A 58 -11.27 -0.69 -2.19
CA ASP A 58 -10.17 -1.44 -2.78
C ASP A 58 -9.79 -2.58 -1.82
N PRO A 59 -9.70 -3.85 -2.27
CA PRO A 59 -9.29 -4.97 -1.43
C PRO A 59 -7.78 -4.98 -1.14
N ARG A 60 -6.98 -4.16 -1.82
CA ARG A 60 -5.54 -4.03 -1.56
C ARG A 60 -5.30 -3.43 -0.16
N PRO A 61 -4.29 -3.90 0.58
CA PRO A 61 -3.88 -3.28 1.84
C PRO A 61 -3.33 -1.88 1.59
N ARG A 62 -3.39 -1.04 2.62
CA ARG A 62 -2.79 0.30 2.62
C ARG A 62 -1.53 0.31 3.46
N VAL A 63 -0.43 0.74 2.84
CA VAL A 63 0.90 0.84 3.46
C VAL A 63 1.28 2.31 3.62
N LEU A 64 1.59 2.70 4.86
CA LEU A 64 2.05 4.06 5.20
C LEU A 64 3.56 4.07 5.47
N PHE A 65 4.32 4.83 4.69
CA PHE A 65 5.73 5.14 4.97
C PHE A 65 5.84 6.38 5.85
N LEU A 66 6.24 6.19 7.10
CA LEU A 66 6.35 7.26 8.10
C LEU A 66 7.82 7.66 8.32
N CYS A 67 8.11 8.95 8.24
CA CYS A 67 9.36 9.50 8.76
C CYS A 67 9.11 10.81 9.52
N THR A 68 10.13 11.49 10.03
CA THR A 68 9.92 12.78 10.70
C THR A 68 9.44 13.87 9.73
N GLY A 69 10.23 14.17 8.68
CA GLY A 69 10.00 15.34 7.82
C GLY A 69 9.04 15.18 6.64
N ASN A 70 8.71 13.95 6.25
CA ASN A 70 8.06 13.61 4.96
C ASN A 70 8.67 14.29 3.72
N SER A 71 9.99 14.52 3.76
CA SER A 71 10.74 15.28 2.74
C SER A 71 11.55 14.43 1.76
N CYS A 72 12.13 13.33 2.26
CA CYS A 72 13.08 12.51 1.49
C CYS A 72 12.71 11.01 1.53
N ARG A 73 13.08 10.32 2.62
CA ARG A 73 13.00 8.85 2.75
C ARG A 73 11.60 8.29 2.49
N SER A 74 10.56 8.81 3.16
CA SER A 74 9.19 8.31 2.95
C SER A 74 8.61 8.68 1.58
N GLN A 75 9.05 9.79 0.97
CA GLN A 75 8.63 10.18 -0.39
C GLN A 75 9.23 9.27 -1.47
N MET A 76 10.53 8.93 -1.35
CA MET A 76 11.19 7.95 -2.21
C MET A 76 10.59 6.56 -2.02
N ALA A 77 10.22 6.17 -0.79
CA ALA A 77 9.54 4.91 -0.51
C ALA A 77 8.14 4.83 -1.15
N GLU A 78 7.33 5.89 -1.06
CA GLU A 78 6.05 5.96 -1.75
C GLU A 78 6.23 5.90 -3.28
N GLY A 79 7.19 6.63 -3.84
CA GLY A 79 7.50 6.61 -5.28
C GLY A 79 7.89 5.21 -5.78
N TRP A 80 8.81 4.53 -5.08
CA TRP A 80 9.15 3.13 -5.40
C TRP A 80 7.96 2.19 -5.26
N ALA A 81 7.20 2.28 -4.16
CA ALA A 81 6.07 1.39 -3.95
C ALA A 81 4.96 1.57 -5.00
N ARG A 82 4.68 2.81 -5.43
CA ARG A 82 3.78 3.08 -6.57
C ARG A 82 4.32 2.51 -7.89
N ALA A 83 5.63 2.58 -8.12
CA ALA A 83 6.26 2.09 -9.34
C ALA A 83 6.33 0.56 -9.44
N ILE A 84 6.73 -0.14 -8.38
CA ILE A 84 7.01 -1.59 -8.41
C ILE A 84 6.03 -2.48 -7.64
N GLN A 85 5.21 -1.93 -6.73
CA GLN A 85 4.29 -2.71 -5.89
C GLN A 85 2.82 -2.25 -5.97
N SER A 86 2.46 -1.41 -6.96
CA SER A 86 1.10 -0.91 -7.11
C SER A 86 0.05 -2.00 -7.25
N ALA A 87 0.36 -3.15 -7.87
CA ALA A 87 -0.56 -4.29 -7.91
C ALA A 87 -0.77 -4.97 -6.55
N ALA A 88 0.22 -4.89 -5.64
CA ALA A 88 0.20 -5.57 -4.35
C ALA A 88 -0.45 -4.73 -3.24
N PHE A 89 -0.21 -3.41 -3.20
CA PHE A 89 -0.70 -2.53 -2.14
C PHE A 89 -0.86 -1.06 -2.55
N GLU A 90 -1.74 -0.33 -1.86
CA GLU A 90 -1.82 1.14 -1.95
C GLU A 90 -0.73 1.77 -1.09
N ALA A 91 0.17 2.54 -1.69
CA ALA A 91 1.26 3.22 -0.98
C ALA A 91 0.91 4.68 -0.64
N TYR A 92 1.24 5.09 0.59
CA TYR A 92 1.12 6.46 1.09
C TYR A 92 2.36 6.83 1.91
N SER A 93 2.73 8.11 1.93
CA SER A 93 3.73 8.64 2.87
C SER A 93 3.17 9.73 3.77
N ALA A 94 3.75 9.87 4.96
CA ALA A 94 3.48 10.95 5.90
C ALA A 94 4.72 11.28 6.74
N GLY A 95 4.59 12.28 7.60
CA GLY A 95 5.56 12.53 8.67
C GLY A 95 5.05 13.33 9.85
N THR A 96 5.69 13.12 11.00
CA THR A 96 5.29 13.69 12.29
C THR A 96 5.54 15.22 12.39
N ASP A 97 6.45 15.75 11.58
CA ASP A 97 6.78 17.17 11.46
C ASP A 97 7.06 17.52 9.97
N PRO A 98 6.03 17.67 9.11
CA PRO A 98 6.20 17.84 7.66
C PRO A 98 7.00 19.10 7.28
N LYS A 99 8.10 18.95 6.52
CA LYS A 99 9.01 20.06 6.13
C LYS A 99 8.99 20.39 4.65
N GLY A 100 8.04 19.85 3.88
CA GLY A 100 7.99 20.00 2.43
C GLY A 100 8.84 18.94 1.71
N LEU A 101 8.60 18.77 0.41
CA LEU A 101 9.29 17.82 -0.46
C LEU A 101 10.70 18.33 -0.80
N ASN A 102 11.73 17.47 -0.69
CA ASN A 102 13.10 17.86 -0.98
C ASN A 102 13.40 17.77 -2.50
N PRO A 103 13.84 18.87 -3.16
CA PRO A 103 14.18 18.87 -4.58
C PRO A 103 15.25 17.83 -5.00
N LEU A 104 16.19 17.49 -4.11
CA LEU A 104 17.22 16.47 -4.38
C LEU A 104 16.62 15.06 -4.37
N ALA A 105 15.60 14.80 -3.55
CA ALA A 105 14.86 13.53 -3.61
C ALA A 105 14.06 13.41 -4.91
N VAL A 106 13.46 14.50 -5.39
CA VAL A 106 12.79 14.53 -6.70
C VAL A 106 13.78 14.21 -7.82
N ARG A 107 14.97 14.82 -7.82
CA ARG A 107 16.04 14.51 -8.78
C ARG A 107 16.50 13.05 -8.70
N ALA A 108 16.70 12.52 -7.50
CA ALA A 108 17.12 11.14 -7.28
C ALA A 108 16.13 10.11 -7.88
N MET A 109 14.82 10.38 -7.79
CA MET A 109 13.79 9.52 -8.37
C MET A 109 13.62 9.75 -9.89
N ALA A 110 13.77 10.98 -10.36
CA ALA A 110 13.73 11.30 -11.79
C ALA A 110 14.84 10.59 -12.58
N GLU A 111 16.03 10.40 -11.99
CA GLU A 111 17.12 9.60 -12.57
C GLU A 111 16.72 8.15 -12.90
N VAL A 112 15.77 7.57 -12.15
CA VAL A 112 15.27 6.20 -12.36
C VAL A 112 13.91 6.18 -13.06
N GLY A 113 13.46 7.31 -13.60
CA GLY A 113 12.20 7.44 -14.33
C GLY A 113 10.94 7.51 -13.46
N ILE A 114 11.09 7.77 -12.14
CA ILE A 114 9.95 7.91 -11.22
C ILE A 114 9.78 9.39 -10.86
N ASP A 115 8.67 9.99 -11.27
CA ASP A 115 8.33 11.34 -10.84
C ASP A 115 7.59 11.32 -9.50
N ILE A 116 8.14 12.03 -8.51
CA ILE A 116 7.52 12.28 -7.19
C ILE A 116 7.20 13.77 -6.98
N SER A 117 7.35 14.63 -8.00
CA SER A 117 7.16 16.08 -7.89
C SER A 117 5.73 16.49 -7.51
N GLY A 118 4.73 15.68 -7.89
CA GLY A 118 3.33 15.84 -7.51
C GLY A 118 2.98 15.38 -6.08
N HIS A 119 3.93 14.82 -5.33
CA HIS A 119 3.69 14.42 -3.94
C HIS A 119 3.68 15.62 -2.99
N THR A 120 2.85 15.53 -1.95
CA THR A 120 2.76 16.54 -0.89
C THR A 120 3.31 16.02 0.43
N SER A 121 3.89 16.93 1.21
CA SER A 121 4.37 16.68 2.58
C SER A 121 3.19 16.87 3.55
N LYS A 122 2.81 15.82 4.28
CA LYS A 122 1.56 15.76 5.07
C LYS A 122 1.72 14.96 6.37
N ARG A 123 0.87 15.23 7.37
CA ARG A 123 0.83 14.45 8.61
C ARG A 123 0.05 13.15 8.43
N PRO A 124 0.25 12.12 9.29
CA PRO A 124 -0.55 10.89 9.23
C PRO A 124 -2.04 11.17 9.45
N GLU A 125 -2.35 12.13 10.32
CA GLU A 125 -3.72 12.51 10.68
C GLU A 125 -4.45 13.17 9.50
N ASP A 126 -3.73 13.95 8.68
CA ASP A 126 -4.27 14.65 7.49
C ASP A 126 -4.76 13.69 6.40
N ILE A 127 -4.29 12.42 6.40
CA ILE A 127 -4.66 11.45 5.35
C ILE A 127 -6.07 10.90 5.59
N GLY A 128 -6.52 10.79 6.85
CA GLY A 128 -7.86 10.32 7.20
C GLY A 128 -8.20 8.89 6.75
N LEU A 129 -7.19 8.06 6.45
CA LEU A 129 -7.35 6.66 6.04
C LEU A 129 -6.79 5.73 7.12
N GLU A 130 -7.43 4.58 7.31
CA GLU A 130 -6.82 3.50 8.10
C GLU A 130 -5.82 2.71 7.25
N PHE A 131 -4.68 2.37 7.86
CA PHE A 131 -3.60 1.61 7.24
C PHE A 131 -3.51 0.20 7.83
N ASP A 132 -3.20 -0.78 6.99
CA ASP A 132 -3.02 -2.18 7.41
C ASP A 132 -1.55 -2.44 7.82
N LEU A 133 -0.63 -1.64 7.28
CA LEU A 133 0.80 -1.66 7.59
C LEU A 133 1.39 -0.25 7.64
N VAL A 134 2.16 0.06 8.69
CA VAL A 134 2.97 1.27 8.82
C VAL A 134 4.45 0.87 8.80
N VAL A 135 5.25 1.59 8.03
CA VAL A 135 6.69 1.35 7.85
C VAL A 135 7.44 2.59 8.31
N THR A 136 8.07 2.54 9.49
CA THR A 136 8.86 3.67 10.02
C THR A 136 10.25 3.65 9.41
N VAL A 137 10.54 4.64 8.55
CA VAL A 137 11.80 4.72 7.77
C VAL A 137 12.88 5.60 8.43
N CYS A 138 12.69 5.97 9.70
CA CYS A 138 13.70 6.61 10.54
C CYS A 138 13.46 6.34 12.03
N ASP A 139 14.52 6.28 12.81
CA ASP A 139 14.50 5.91 14.25
C ASP A 139 13.59 6.85 15.05
N ALA A 140 13.73 8.16 14.83
CA ALA A 140 12.89 9.17 15.48
C ALA A 140 11.38 9.00 15.21
N ALA A 141 10.97 8.41 14.07
CA ALA A 141 9.56 8.11 13.79
C ALA A 141 9.11 6.76 14.39
N SER A 142 10.06 5.90 14.79
CA SER A 142 9.79 4.71 15.59
C SER A 142 9.60 5.07 17.07
N GLU A 143 10.43 5.99 17.60
CA GLU A 143 10.31 6.47 18.99
C GLU A 143 9.11 7.38 19.21
N SER A 144 8.81 8.27 18.25
CA SER A 144 7.62 9.15 18.27
C SER A 144 6.40 8.56 17.54
N CYS A 145 6.34 7.24 17.38
CA CYS A 145 5.31 6.58 16.58
C CYS A 145 3.91 6.86 17.16
N PRO A 146 2.97 7.44 16.38
CA PRO A 146 1.60 7.65 16.82
C PRO A 146 0.91 6.35 17.22
N ALA A 147 -0.06 6.43 18.13
CA ALA A 147 -0.90 5.29 18.50
C ALA A 147 -1.84 4.90 17.34
N PHE A 148 -1.38 3.99 16.48
CA PHE A 148 -2.21 3.39 15.43
C PHE A 148 -3.22 2.38 16.02
N PRO A 149 -4.37 2.14 15.36
CA PRO A 149 -5.32 1.10 15.76
C PRO A 149 -4.64 -0.27 15.88
N SER A 150 -5.10 -1.11 16.81
CA SER A 150 -4.45 -2.41 17.13
C SER A 150 -4.43 -3.43 15.97
N ALA A 151 -5.21 -3.20 14.91
CA ALA A 151 -5.18 -3.99 13.68
C ALA A 151 -4.03 -3.60 12.72
N THR A 152 -3.41 -2.44 12.91
CA THR A 152 -2.33 -1.93 12.07
C THR A 152 -0.99 -2.56 12.48
N ARG A 153 -0.34 -3.27 11.56
CA ARG A 153 1.02 -3.79 11.80
C ARG A 153 2.03 -2.65 11.64
N VAL A 154 3.05 -2.60 12.50
CA VAL A 154 4.17 -1.65 12.36
C VAL A 154 5.46 -2.44 12.09
N ILE A 155 6.20 -2.01 11.06
CA ILE A 155 7.55 -2.50 10.73
C ILE A 155 8.50 -1.31 10.79
N HIS A 156 9.68 -1.50 11.37
CA HIS A 156 10.73 -0.49 11.40
C HIS A 156 11.87 -0.87 10.46
N ALA A 157 12.32 0.09 9.66
CA ALA A 157 13.45 -0.06 8.74
C ALA A 157 14.23 1.25 8.68
N ALA A 158 15.24 1.41 9.53
CA ALA A 158 16.07 2.59 9.59
C ALA A 158 16.86 2.82 8.28
N PHE A 159 16.88 4.06 7.79
CA PHE A 159 17.77 4.52 6.73
C PHE A 159 18.49 5.79 7.15
N ASP A 160 19.76 5.91 6.78
CA ASP A 160 20.55 7.14 6.90
C ASP A 160 19.80 8.35 6.31
N ASP A 161 19.92 9.52 6.93
CA ASP A 161 19.24 10.73 6.43
C ASP A 161 20.07 11.44 5.34
N PRO A 162 19.63 11.45 4.06
CA PRO A 162 20.43 12.03 2.98
C PRO A 162 20.75 13.51 3.16
N PRO A 163 19.83 14.39 3.63
CA PRO A 163 20.15 15.78 3.96
C PRO A 163 21.27 15.94 4.99
N ARG A 164 21.32 15.06 6.01
CA ARG A 164 22.35 15.13 7.05
C ARG A 164 23.72 14.72 6.50
N LEU A 165 23.78 13.66 5.69
CA LEU A 165 25.04 13.23 5.03
C LEU A 165 25.51 14.24 3.98
N ALA A 166 24.58 14.81 3.22
CA ALA A 166 24.86 15.85 2.23
C ALA A 166 25.23 17.22 2.86
N GLY A 167 25.09 17.39 4.18
CA GLY A 167 25.53 18.60 4.88
C GLY A 167 27.05 18.79 4.89
N ASP A 168 27.79 17.67 4.83
CA ASP A 168 29.26 17.65 4.79
C ASP A 168 29.81 17.58 3.35
N ALA A 169 28.95 17.56 2.33
CA ALA A 169 29.35 17.44 0.93
C ALA A 169 29.91 18.77 0.38
N ALA A 170 31.06 18.71 -0.30
CA ALA A 170 31.67 19.88 -0.94
C ALA A 170 31.03 20.20 -2.30
N THR A 171 30.37 19.23 -2.93
CA THR A 171 29.77 19.36 -4.26
C THR A 171 28.33 18.82 -4.35
N PRO A 172 27.52 19.31 -5.31
CA PRO A 172 26.17 18.77 -5.55
C PRO A 172 26.14 17.28 -5.94
N ASP A 173 27.20 16.78 -6.59
CA ASP A 173 27.31 15.36 -6.97
C ASP A 173 27.62 14.45 -5.78
N GLU A 174 28.48 14.88 -4.85
CA GLU A 174 28.68 14.20 -3.56
C GLU A 174 27.39 14.18 -2.73
N ALA A 175 26.68 15.30 -2.67
CA ALA A 175 25.36 15.34 -2.05
C ALA A 175 24.43 14.29 -2.68
N MET A 176 24.34 14.27 -4.01
CA MET A 176 23.49 13.31 -4.75
C MET A 176 23.91 11.85 -4.57
N PHE A 177 25.20 11.54 -4.36
CA PHE A 177 25.65 10.17 -4.07
C PHE A 177 24.91 9.57 -2.85
N HIS A 178 24.70 10.36 -1.79
CA HIS A 178 23.96 9.92 -0.61
C HIS A 178 22.47 9.68 -0.90
N TYR A 179 21.82 10.53 -1.71
CA TYR A 179 20.42 10.32 -2.12
C TYR A 179 20.27 9.08 -3.00
N ARG A 180 21.20 8.85 -3.95
CA ARG A 180 21.22 7.64 -4.80
C ARG A 180 21.38 6.37 -3.97
N ARG A 181 22.33 6.35 -3.02
CA ARG A 181 22.51 5.21 -2.09
C ARG A 181 21.23 4.91 -1.32
N VAL A 182 20.65 5.89 -0.64
CA VAL A 182 19.44 5.69 0.18
C VAL A 182 18.21 5.36 -0.68
N ARG A 183 18.08 5.92 -1.89
CA ARG A 183 17.05 5.52 -2.88
C ARG A 183 17.14 4.03 -3.19
N ASP A 184 18.34 3.51 -3.43
CA ASP A 184 18.57 2.12 -3.85
C ASP A 184 18.48 1.14 -2.67
N GLU A 185 18.80 1.58 -1.45
CA GLU A 185 18.50 0.85 -0.19
C GLU A 185 16.99 0.75 0.05
N ILE A 186 16.25 1.86 -0.08
CA ILE A 186 14.77 1.88 0.04
C ILE A 186 14.13 0.97 -1.00
N ARG A 187 14.61 0.99 -2.24
CA ARG A 187 14.12 0.09 -3.31
C ARG A 187 14.14 -1.38 -2.87
N ARG A 188 15.26 -1.86 -2.31
CA ARG A 188 15.41 -3.25 -1.83
C ARG A 188 14.43 -3.59 -0.70
N LEU A 189 14.11 -2.63 0.17
CA LEU A 189 13.05 -2.81 1.17
C LEU A 189 11.68 -2.98 0.49
N ILE A 190 11.33 -2.12 -0.46
CA ILE A 190 10.05 -2.20 -1.18
C ILE A 190 9.91 -3.51 -2.00
N GLU A 191 11.01 -4.02 -2.57
CA GLU A 191 11.05 -5.30 -3.27
C GLU A 191 10.77 -6.50 -2.33
N THR A 192 11.21 -6.43 -1.07
CA THR A 192 11.02 -7.52 -0.07
C THR A 192 9.75 -7.38 0.78
N LEU A 193 9.11 -6.20 0.78
CA LEU A 193 7.97 -5.85 1.63
C LEU A 193 6.74 -6.78 1.52
N PRO A 194 6.29 -7.22 0.32
CA PRO A 194 5.15 -8.12 0.22
C PRO A 194 5.40 -9.46 0.93
N ALA A 195 6.61 -10.00 0.85
CA ALA A 195 6.97 -11.27 1.49
C ALA A 195 6.98 -11.14 3.03
N ALA A 196 7.48 -10.01 3.55
CA ALA A 196 7.51 -9.72 4.99
C ALA A 196 6.10 -9.57 5.60
N TRP A 197 5.10 -9.18 4.80
CA TRP A 197 3.71 -8.99 5.23
C TRP A 197 2.82 -10.22 4.97
N SER A 198 3.01 -10.94 3.87
CA SER A 198 2.15 -12.07 3.46
C SER A 198 2.35 -13.36 4.27
N GLY A 199 3.40 -13.44 5.09
CA GLY A 199 3.85 -14.68 5.73
C GLY A 199 3.08 -15.15 6.97
N CYS A 200 2.07 -14.42 7.45
CA CYS A 200 1.22 -14.84 8.58
C CYS A 200 -0.25 -14.50 8.32
N ARG A 201 -0.99 -15.47 7.78
CA ARG A 201 -2.46 -15.49 7.74
C ARG A 201 -2.93 -16.92 8.01
#